data_AF-A0A178W9Q0-F1
#
_entry.id   AF-A0A178W9Q0-F1
#
_cell.length_a   1.000
_cell.length_b   1.000
_cell.length_c   1.000
_cell.angle_alpha   90.00
_cell.angle_beta   90.00
_cell.angle_gamma   90.00
#
_symmetry.space_group_name_H-M   'P 1'
#
loop_
_entity.id
_entity.type
_entity.pdbx_description
1 polymer ?
#
loop_
_entity_poly.entity_id
_entity_poly.type
_entity_poly.pdbx_seq_one_letter_code
_entity_poly.pdbx_strand_id
1 'polypeptide(L)'
;MDRMAVAEEQIVLERVRRKIEEVNASGQSQLSPIQEHISFTLLQAYFKCSNECFEKRRKPEVTTNCVELCRVPVAKSQQQFDSDMAKFQDRMNRSLMVCQDKFEAAKLLNMNRIDAAKDMEGCVNDAAAALLGG
;
A
#
# COMPACT_ATOMS: atom_id res chain seq x y z
N MET A 1 9.59 -41.55 -3.13
CA MET A 1 9.88 -40.12 -2.85
C MET A 1 10.38 -40.02 -1.43
N ASP A 2 11.51 -39.32 -1.25
CA ASP A 2 12.19 -39.19 0.04
C ASP A 2 11.40 -38.27 0.98
N ARG A 3 11.07 -38.74 2.19
CA ARG A 3 10.32 -37.97 3.19
C ARG A 3 11.07 -36.70 3.61
N MET A 4 12.40 -36.72 3.56
CA MET A 4 13.22 -35.56 3.91
C MET A 4 13.10 -34.45 2.87
N ALA A 5 13.07 -34.79 1.58
CA ALA A 5 12.89 -33.83 0.48
C ALA A 5 11.51 -33.16 0.49
N VAL A 6 10.45 -33.89 0.89
CA VAL A 6 9.10 -33.34 1.05
C VAL A 6 9.03 -32.38 2.24
N ALA A 7 9.68 -32.69 3.36
CA ALA A 7 9.73 -31.82 4.53
C ALA A 7 10.50 -30.52 4.24
N GLU A 8 11.62 -30.60 3.51
CA GLU A 8 12.39 -29.43 3.08
C GLU A 8 11.58 -28.53 2.13
N GLU A 9 10.78 -29.11 1.24
CA GLU A 9 9.86 -28.35 0.37
C GLU A 9 8.89 -27.50 1.18
N GLN A 10 8.26 -28.11 2.19
CA GLN A 10 7.26 -27.43 3.01
C GLN A 10 7.89 -26.30 3.81
N ILE A 11 9.10 -26.50 4.35
CA ILE A 11 9.83 -25.45 5.10
C ILE A 11 10.14 -24.25 4.19
N VAL A 12 10.57 -24.50 2.96
CA VAL A 12 10.90 -23.44 2.00
C VAL A 12 9.63 -22.70 1.57
N LEU A 13 8.56 -23.42 1.24
CA LEU A 13 7.28 -22.81 0.84
C LEU A 13 6.72 -21.91 1.95
N GLU A 14 6.81 -22.36 3.20
CA GLU A 14 6.34 -21.61 4.36
C GLU A 14 7.18 -20.36 4.62
N ARG A 15 8.50 -20.41 4.37
CA ARG A 15 9.38 -19.25 4.44
C ARG A 15 8.99 -18.19 3.40
N VAL A 16 8.82 -18.60 2.15
CA VAL A 16 8.38 -17.74 1.04
C VAL A 16 7.04 -17.09 1.35
N ARG A 17 6.07 -17.88 1.78
CA ARG A 17 4.73 -17.39 2.17
C ARG A 17 4.81 -16.33 3.27
N ARG A 18 5.53 -16.63 4.36
CA ARG A 18 5.70 -15.72 5.48
C ARG A 18 6.33 -14.39 5.08
N LYS A 19 7.33 -14.42 4.17
CA LYS A 19 7.98 -13.20 3.71
C LYS A 19 7.02 -12.28 2.94
N ILE A 20 6.14 -12.85 2.13
CA ILE A 20 5.11 -12.11 1.40
C ILE A 20 4.11 -11.49 2.37
N GLU A 21 3.64 -12.26 3.34
CA GLU A 21 2.70 -11.78 4.36
C GLU A 21 3.34 -10.66 5.22
N GLU A 22 4.60 -10.82 5.62
CA GLU A 22 5.37 -9.81 6.35
C GLU A 22 5.48 -8.50 5.59
N VAL A 23 5.85 -8.55 4.30
CA VAL A 23 6.00 -7.35 3.49
C VAL A 23 4.64 -6.69 3.24
N ASN A 24 3.59 -7.45 2.97
CA ASN A 24 2.24 -6.92 2.82
C ASN A 24 1.74 -6.23 4.10
N ALA A 25 1.91 -6.88 5.26
CA ALA A 25 1.55 -6.31 6.55
C ALA A 25 2.37 -5.05 6.88
N SER A 26 3.68 -5.08 6.63
CA SER A 26 4.56 -3.92 6.80
C SER A 26 4.12 -2.76 5.92
N GLY A 27 3.84 -3.01 4.63
CA GLY A 27 3.31 -2.01 3.71
C GLY A 27 2.03 -1.37 4.25
N GLN A 28 1.04 -2.16 4.66
CA GLN A 28 -0.20 -1.63 5.24
C GLN A 28 0.05 -0.80 6.51
N SER A 29 0.94 -1.25 7.40
CA SER A 29 1.26 -0.54 8.63
C SER A 29 1.89 0.83 8.39
N GLN A 30 2.69 0.98 7.32
CA GLN A 30 3.31 2.25 6.93
C GLN A 30 2.31 3.21 6.27
N LEU A 31 1.28 2.68 5.61
CA LEU A 31 0.28 3.49 4.91
C LEU A 31 -0.79 4.05 5.86
N SER A 32 -1.08 3.38 6.98
CA SER A 32 -2.12 3.81 7.94
C SER A 32 -1.87 5.22 8.49
N PRO A 33 -0.67 5.58 8.99
CA PRO A 33 -0.39 6.95 9.45
C PRO A 33 -0.55 8.00 8.35
N ILE A 34 -0.26 7.65 7.09
CA ILE A 34 -0.43 8.55 5.95
C ILE A 34 -1.91 8.84 5.70
N GLN A 35 -2.75 7.78 5.72
CA GLN A 35 -4.19 7.92 5.56
C GLN A 35 -4.82 8.75 6.68
N GLU A 36 -4.39 8.55 7.93
CA GLU A 36 -4.82 9.36 9.07
C GLU A 36 -4.41 10.82 8.91
N HIS A 37 -3.15 11.08 8.55
CA HIS A 37 -2.64 12.44 8.37
C HIS A 37 -3.40 13.19 7.27
N ILE A 38 -3.73 12.51 6.17
CA ILE A 38 -4.48 13.11 5.06
C ILE A 38 -5.91 13.39 5.49
N SER A 39 -6.58 12.44 6.16
CA SER A 39 -7.93 12.64 6.69
C SER A 39 -7.97 13.85 7.63
N PHE A 40 -7.00 13.95 8.55
CA PHE A 40 -6.88 15.09 9.45
C PHE A 40 -6.67 16.41 8.69
N THR A 41 -5.72 16.44 7.75
CA THR A 41 -5.38 17.63 6.96
C THR A 41 -6.57 18.11 6.12
N LEU A 42 -7.31 17.19 5.50
CA LEU A 42 -8.49 17.51 4.68
C LEU A 42 -9.64 18.03 5.53
N LEU A 43 -9.89 17.45 6.71
CA LEU A 43 -10.87 17.97 7.66
C LEU A 43 -10.47 19.37 8.15
N GLN A 44 -9.19 19.58 8.48
CA GLN A 44 -8.69 20.89 8.88
C GLN A 44 -8.92 21.95 7.79
N ALA A 45 -8.65 21.60 6.52
CA ALA A 45 -8.88 22.49 5.39
C ALA A 45 -10.37 22.84 5.22
N TYR A 46 -11.26 21.84 5.37
CA TYR A 46 -12.71 22.07 5.36
C TYR A 46 -13.14 23.07 6.44
N PHE A 47 -12.69 22.88 7.68
CA PHE A 47 -13.06 23.76 8.79
C PHE A 47 -12.50 25.17 8.62
N LYS A 48 -11.27 25.30 8.14
CA LYS A 48 -10.68 26.61 7.83
C LYS A 48 -11.51 27.36 6.77
N CYS A 49 -11.85 26.71 5.66
CA CYS A 49 -12.69 27.29 4.62
C CYS A 49 -14.08 27.68 5.17
N SER A 50 -14.68 26.81 5.98
CA SER A 50 -15.98 27.07 6.59
C SER A 50 -15.95 28.30 7.50
N ASN A 51 -14.93 28.42 8.35
CA ASN A 51 -14.75 29.59 9.22
C ASN A 51 -14.60 30.87 8.41
N GLU A 52 -13.82 30.86 7.33
CA GLU A 52 -13.69 32.02 6.44
C GLU A 52 -15.03 32.42 5.79
N CYS A 53 -15.90 31.45 5.46
CA CYS A 53 -17.25 31.74 4.97
C CYS A 53 -18.09 32.48 6.02
N PHE A 54 -18.02 32.07 7.29
CA PHE A 54 -18.73 32.75 8.39
C PHE A 54 -18.18 34.16 8.67
N GLU A 55 -16.86 34.35 8.58
CA GLU A 55 -16.24 35.66 8.78
C GLU A 55 -16.58 36.65 7.65
N LYS A 56 -16.57 36.19 6.40
CA LYS A 56 -16.71 37.05 5.21
C LYS A 56 -18.15 37.28 4.77
N ARG A 57 -19.12 36.46 5.20
CA ARG A 57 -20.52 36.50 4.73
C ARG A 57 -21.48 36.72 5.89
N ARG A 58 -22.36 37.73 5.77
CA ARG A 58 -23.36 38.09 6.81
C ARG A 58 -24.75 37.51 6.58
N LYS A 59 -25.09 37.11 5.35
CA LYS A 59 -26.42 36.56 5.02
C LYS A 59 -26.40 35.03 5.17
N PRO A 60 -27.29 34.42 5.98
CA PRO A 60 -27.28 32.98 6.23
C PRO A 60 -27.24 32.12 4.96
N GLU A 61 -28.09 32.43 3.99
CA GLU A 61 -28.18 31.69 2.70
C GLU A 61 -26.86 31.72 1.91
N VAL A 62 -26.17 32.87 1.91
CA VAL A 62 -24.88 33.04 1.23
C VAL A 62 -23.78 32.27 1.95
N THR A 63 -23.83 32.24 3.28
CA THR A 63 -22.89 31.47 4.11
C THR A 63 -23.07 29.97 3.91
N THR A 64 -24.31 29.46 3.90
CA THR A 64 -24.60 28.04 3.64
C THR A 64 -24.06 27.60 2.28
N ASN A 65 -24.34 28.36 1.21
CA ASN A 65 -23.84 28.02 -0.12
C ASN A 65 -22.31 28.08 -0.20
N CYS A 66 -21.67 29.01 0.52
CA CYS A 66 -20.21 29.09 0.62
C CYS A 66 -19.61 27.84 1.30
N VAL A 67 -20.17 27.41 2.42
CA VAL A 67 -19.70 26.22 3.18
C VAL A 67 -19.85 24.94 2.36
N GLU A 68 -20.93 24.80 1.59
CA GLU A 68 -21.10 23.63 0.71
C GLU A 68 -19.99 23.54 -0.36
N LEU A 69 -19.53 24.68 -0.88
CA LEU A 69 -18.42 24.71 -1.83
C LEU A 69 -17.07 24.31 -1.21
N CYS A 70 -16.89 24.46 0.11
CA CYS A 70 -15.68 24.02 0.81
C CYS A 70 -15.49 22.50 0.76
N ARG A 71 -16.54 21.71 0.53
CA ARG A 71 -16.47 20.24 0.45
C ARG A 71 -15.86 19.75 -0.86
N VAL A 72 -16.05 20.48 -1.96
CA VAL A 72 -15.60 20.08 -3.30
C VAL A 72 -14.09 19.80 -3.38
N PRO A 73 -13.19 20.72 -2.96
CA PRO A 73 -11.75 20.45 -3.02
C PRO A 73 -11.31 19.34 -2.07
N VAL A 74 -12.01 19.17 -0.94
CA VAL A 74 -11.74 18.11 0.05
C VAL A 74 -12.09 16.74 -0.51
N ALA A 75 -13.29 16.59 -1.06
CA ALA A 75 -13.75 15.34 -1.68
C ALA A 75 -12.86 14.95 -2.87
N LYS A 76 -12.48 15.92 -3.71
CA LYS A 76 -11.58 15.68 -4.84
C LYS A 76 -10.21 15.18 -4.38
N SER A 77 -9.65 15.79 -3.33
CA SER A 77 -8.33 15.41 -2.80
C SER A 77 -8.38 14.03 -2.12
N GLN A 78 -9.45 13.74 -1.37
CA GLN A 78 -9.68 12.41 -0.78
C GLN A 78 -9.75 11.33 -1.87
N GLN A 79 -10.56 11.55 -2.91
CA GLN A 79 -10.70 10.60 -4.01
C GLN A 79 -9.37 10.36 -4.74
N GLN A 80 -8.59 11.41 -4.97
CA GLN A 80 -7.27 11.28 -5.59
C GLN A 80 -6.34 10.40 -4.74
N PHE A 81 -6.30 10.65 -3.43
CA PHE A 81 -5.50 9.86 -2.50
C PHE A 81 -5.93 8.39 -2.46
N ASP A 82 -7.24 8.11 -2.37
CA ASP A 82 -7.77 6.75 -2.36
C ASP A 82 -7.39 6.00 -3.67
N SER A 83 -7.46 6.70 -4.81
CA SER A 83 -7.01 6.15 -6.11
C SER A 83 -5.51 5.83 -6.10
N ASP A 84 -4.67 6.71 -5.58
CA ASP A 84 -3.22 6.50 -5.57
C ASP A 84 -2.82 5.41 -4.58
N MET A 85 -3.54 5.29 -3.45
CA MET A 85 -3.40 4.18 -2.51
C MET A 85 -3.75 2.84 -3.15
N ALA A 86 -4.86 2.77 -3.91
CA ALA A 86 -5.25 1.56 -4.63
C ALA A 86 -4.20 1.16 -5.68
N LYS A 87 -3.64 2.14 -6.42
CA LYS A 87 -2.54 1.87 -7.38
C LYS A 87 -1.28 1.38 -6.68
N PHE A 88 -0.95 1.93 -5.51
CA PHE A 88 0.19 1.48 -4.73
C PHE A 88 0.02 0.01 -4.32
N GLN A 89 -1.15 -0.34 -3.78
CA GLN A 89 -1.47 -1.72 -3.40
C GLN A 89 -1.44 -2.69 -4.61
N ASP A 90 -1.99 -2.28 -5.76
CA ASP A 90 -1.93 -3.09 -6.99
C ASP A 90 -0.48 -3.33 -7.45
N ARG A 91 0.35 -2.28 -7.47
CA ARG A 91 1.78 -2.41 -7.83
C ARG A 91 2.52 -3.34 -6.88
N MET A 92 2.26 -3.22 -5.57
CA MET A 92 2.84 -4.10 -4.56
C MET A 92 2.47 -5.56 -4.79
N ASN A 93 1.18 -5.85 -4.94
CA ASN A 93 0.70 -7.21 -5.19
C ASN A 93 1.27 -7.80 -6.49
N ARG A 94 1.35 -7.00 -7.56
CA ARG A 94 1.98 -7.42 -8.83
C ARG A 94 3.45 -7.74 -8.66
N SER A 95 4.21 -6.91 -7.94
CA SER A 95 5.63 -7.18 -7.70
C SER A 95 5.83 -8.46 -6.90
N LEU A 96 4.96 -8.73 -5.91
CA LEU A 96 4.99 -9.98 -5.15
C LEU A 96 4.71 -11.20 -6.04
N MET A 97 3.74 -11.11 -6.97
CA MET A 97 3.49 -12.18 -7.95
C MET A 97 4.71 -12.41 -8.86
N VAL A 98 5.39 -11.35 -9.31
CA VAL A 98 6.62 -11.50 -10.12
C VAL A 98 7.71 -12.22 -9.33
N CYS A 99 7.87 -11.93 -8.04
CA CYS A 99 8.84 -12.64 -7.20
C CYS A 99 8.47 -14.10 -6.97
N GLN A 100 7.18 -14.43 -6.84
CA GLN A 100 6.70 -15.81 -6.79
C GLN A 100 6.96 -16.55 -8.10
N ASP A 101 6.69 -15.94 -9.25
CA ASP A 101 6.94 -16.55 -10.56
C ASP A 101 8.44 -16.84 -10.77
N LYS A 102 9.31 -15.93 -10.33
CA LYS A 102 10.76 -16.15 -10.35
C LYS A 102 11.18 -17.33 -9.47
N PHE A 103 10.57 -17.50 -8.30
CA PHE A 103 10.82 -18.63 -7.41
C PHE A 103 10.42 -19.95 -8.06
N GLU A 104 9.22 -20.03 -8.66
CA GLU A 104 8.77 -21.23 -9.35
C GLU A 104 9.63 -21.53 -10.59
N ALA A 105 10.06 -20.51 -11.34
CA ALA A 105 11.00 -20.70 -12.45
C ALA A 105 12.36 -21.23 -11.98
N ALA A 106 12.90 -20.73 -10.87
CA ALA A 106 14.17 -21.21 -10.30
C ALA A 106 14.09 -22.70 -9.90
N LYS A 107 12.95 -23.15 -9.36
CA LYS A 107 12.71 -24.57 -9.05
C LYS A 107 12.78 -25.46 -10.30
N LEU A 108 12.28 -24.98 -11.44
CA LEU A 108 12.33 -25.71 -12.72
C LEU A 108 13.75 -25.80 -13.31
N LEU A 109 14.61 -24.83 -13.00
CA LEU A 109 16.00 -24.78 -13.46
C LEU A 109 16.97 -25.63 -12.62
N ASN A 110 16.45 -26.53 -11.76
CA ASN A 110 17.22 -27.33 -10.81
C ASN A 110 18.11 -26.49 -9.86
N MET A 111 17.76 -25.22 -9.60
CA MET A 111 18.41 -24.49 -8.52
C MET A 111 18.12 -25.17 -7.18
N ASN A 112 19.10 -25.11 -6.30
CA ASN A 112 18.91 -25.47 -4.91
C ASN A 112 17.76 -24.64 -4.33
N ARG A 113 16.81 -25.29 -3.65
CA ARG A 113 15.60 -24.68 -3.11
C ARG A 113 15.90 -23.59 -2.08
N ILE A 114 16.99 -23.73 -1.34
CA ILE A 114 17.45 -22.73 -0.39
C ILE A 114 17.89 -21.46 -1.11
N ASP A 115 18.61 -21.60 -2.23
CA ASP A 115 19.10 -20.46 -3.00
C ASP A 115 17.97 -19.78 -3.77
N ALA A 116 17.04 -20.56 -4.35
CA ALA A 116 15.80 -20.03 -4.94
C ALA A 116 14.97 -19.22 -3.92
N ALA A 117 14.89 -19.68 -2.67
CA ALA A 117 14.18 -18.96 -1.60
C ALA A 117 14.88 -17.65 -1.23
N LYS A 118 16.21 -17.63 -1.17
CA LYS A 118 16.99 -16.40 -0.93
C LYS A 118 16.82 -15.39 -2.05
N ASP A 119 16.85 -15.83 -3.31
CA ASP A 119 16.63 -14.96 -4.46
C ASP A 119 15.22 -14.36 -4.46
N MET A 120 14.22 -15.14 -4.03
CA MET A 120 12.86 -14.67 -3.83
C MET A 120 12.79 -13.62 -2.71
N GLU A 121 13.40 -13.87 -1.55
CA GLU A 121 13.48 -12.90 -0.46
C GLU A 121 14.16 -11.59 -0.92
N GLY A 122 15.24 -11.69 -1.70
CA GLY A 122 15.91 -10.56 -2.33
C GLY A 122 14.98 -9.79 -3.27
N CYS A 123 14.30 -10.48 -4.19
CA CYS A 123 13.32 -9.87 -5.09
C CYS A 123 12.21 -9.11 -4.33
N VAL A 124 11.69 -9.70 -3.25
CA VAL A 124 10.64 -9.08 -2.43
C VAL A 124 11.17 -7.82 -1.73
N ASN A 125 12.40 -7.86 -1.21
CA ASN A 125 13.03 -6.69 -0.58
C ASN A 125 13.29 -5.57 -1.60
N ASP A 126 13.79 -5.91 -2.80
CA ASP A 126 14.03 -4.94 -3.88
C ASP A 126 12.72 -4.31 -4.35
N ALA A 127 11.66 -5.11 -4.50
CA ALA A 127 10.33 -4.63 -4.84
C ALA A 127 9.79 -3.67 -3.77
N ALA A 128 9.97 -3.99 -2.50
CA ALA A 128 9.56 -3.11 -1.40
C ALA A 128 10.36 -1.80 -1.40
N ALA A 129 11.68 -1.85 -1.61
CA ALA A 129 12.54 -0.67 -1.69
C ALA A 129 12.14 0.26 -2.85
N ALA A 130 11.89 -0.30 -4.04
CA ALA A 130 11.47 0.46 -5.21
C ALA A 130 10.11 1.15 -5.04
N LEU A 131 9.19 0.55 -4.28
CA LEU A 131 7.87 1.12 -3.99
C LEU A 131 7.92 2.23 -2.93
N LEU A 132 8.83 2.11 -1.97
CA LEU A 132 8.99 3.06 -0.85
C LEU A 132 9.99 4.20 -1.15
N GLY A 133 10.60 4.20 -2.34
CA GLY A 133 11.49 5.27 -2.79
C GLY A 133 12.90 5.20 -2.19
N GLY A 134 13.41 3.99 -1.96
CA GLY A 134 14.81 3.75 -1.60
C GLY A 134 15.79 4.05 -2.73
#